data_AF-A8TTL5-F1
#
_entry.id   AF-A8TTL5-F1
#
_cell.length_a   1.000
_cell.length_b   1.000
_cell.length_c   1.000
_cell.angle_alpha   90.00
_cell.angle_beta   90.00
_cell.angle_gamma   90.00
#
_symmetry.space_group_name_H-M   'P 1'
#
loop_
_entity.id
_entity.type
_entity.pdbx_description
1 polymer ?
#
loop_
_entity_poly.entity_id
_entity_poly.type
_entity_poly.pdbx_seq_one_letter_code
_entity_poly.pdbx_strand_id
1 'polypeptide(L)'
;MFFKARSKIFDDEALADLRACADDLLDRANRDRTSLGHFVSNASARARIVSVAHRFYECELPALFATQHGAMPVLNLGYTTIRFQAPEAPDTQVGWHLDLNFVGDTSPFMVAWVPLEDVGAKRIGLEVCVPTRTLNLDPLLDLWSRRVAERGPQVFTDQNLADMFGADAYQVRALPMSAGSGAVFDQFVLHRTQLLPNATESRRSFEFRMADLGRLPQSWNTRVGLFCQRDDAAPSGIGFLIKRDGQPCRPISDSELDALDISYGA
;
A
#
# COMPACT_ATOMS: atom_id res chain seq x y z
N MET A 1 -12.61 1.07 11.29
CA MET A 1 -12.25 -0.01 10.36
C MET A 1 -13.12 0.10 9.14
N PHE A 2 -12.49 0.26 7.99
CA PHE A 2 -13.10 0.36 6.68
C PHE A 2 -12.45 -0.71 5.81
N PHE A 3 -13.26 -1.51 5.13
CA PHE A 3 -12.81 -2.52 4.17
C PHE A 3 -13.84 -2.64 3.05
N LYS A 4 -13.37 -2.63 1.79
CA LYS A 4 -14.16 -2.92 0.60
C LYS A 4 -13.33 -3.70 -0.41
N ALA A 5 -13.85 -4.83 -0.87
CA ALA A 5 -13.35 -5.47 -2.09
C ALA A 5 -14.10 -4.88 -3.30
N ARG A 6 -13.37 -4.52 -4.35
CA ARG A 6 -13.92 -3.91 -5.57
C ARG A 6 -13.43 -4.70 -6.78
N SER A 7 -14.35 -5.05 -7.66
CA SER A 7 -14.04 -5.70 -8.93
C SER A 7 -13.62 -4.67 -9.97
N LYS A 8 -12.53 -4.93 -10.71
CA LYS A 8 -12.10 -4.11 -11.85
C LYS A 8 -11.95 -2.61 -11.53
N ILE A 9 -11.16 -2.29 -10.50
CA ILE A 9 -10.78 -0.89 -10.21
C ILE A 9 -10.03 -0.30 -11.39
N PHE A 10 -9.14 -1.10 -11.97
CA PHE A 10 -8.39 -0.79 -13.18
C PHE A 10 -8.96 -1.60 -14.35
N ASP A 11 -9.20 -0.92 -15.45
CA ASP A 11 -9.52 -1.57 -16.72
C ASP A 11 -8.27 -2.24 -17.34
N ASP A 12 -8.44 -2.89 -18.49
CA ASP A 12 -7.39 -3.67 -19.12
C ASP A 12 -6.20 -2.80 -19.59
N GLU A 13 -6.46 -1.55 -20.00
CA GLU A 13 -5.43 -0.60 -20.43
C GLU A 13 -4.60 -0.15 -19.23
N ALA A 14 -5.28 0.27 -18.16
CA ALA A 14 -4.63 0.66 -16.92
C ALA A 14 -3.85 -0.51 -16.30
N LEU A 15 -4.40 -1.73 -16.33
CA LEU A 15 -3.74 -2.92 -15.85
C LEU A 15 -2.47 -3.25 -16.66
N ALA A 16 -2.47 -3.00 -17.97
CA ALA A 16 -1.28 -3.15 -18.80
C ALA A 16 -0.17 -2.16 -18.40
N ASP A 17 -0.53 -0.89 -18.13
CA ASP A 17 0.41 0.12 -17.65
C ASP A 17 1.00 -0.23 -16.27
N LEU A 18 0.16 -0.70 -15.35
CA LEU A 18 0.59 -1.17 -14.03
C LEU A 18 1.57 -2.35 -14.16
N ARG A 19 1.28 -3.33 -15.03
CA ARG A 19 2.18 -4.48 -15.29
C ARG A 19 3.52 -4.02 -15.87
N ALA A 20 3.50 -3.15 -16.87
CA ALA A 20 4.71 -2.62 -17.48
C ALA A 20 5.58 -1.86 -16.47
N CYS A 21 4.97 -1.08 -15.58
CA CYS A 21 5.68 -0.42 -14.49
C CYS A 21 6.23 -1.43 -13.49
N ALA A 22 5.44 -2.43 -13.08
CA ALA A 22 5.91 -3.47 -12.16
C ALA A 22 7.11 -4.24 -12.71
N ASP A 23 7.07 -4.65 -13.98
CA ASP A 23 8.18 -5.35 -14.65
C ASP A 23 9.46 -4.51 -14.64
N ASP A 24 9.37 -3.26 -15.10
CA ASP A 24 10.53 -2.35 -15.15
C ASP A 24 11.12 -2.09 -13.76
N LEU A 25 10.30 -1.81 -12.75
CA LEU A 25 10.80 -1.43 -11.43
C LEU A 25 11.30 -2.62 -10.60
N LEU A 26 10.67 -3.80 -10.72
CA LEU A 26 11.15 -5.02 -10.05
C LEU A 26 12.47 -5.49 -10.66
N ASP A 27 12.61 -5.47 -11.99
CA ASP A 27 13.85 -5.80 -12.69
C ASP A 27 15.00 -4.89 -12.24
N ARG A 28 14.78 -3.58 -12.22
CA ARG A 28 15.77 -2.60 -11.73
C ARG A 28 16.15 -2.78 -10.26
N ALA A 29 15.19 -3.15 -9.42
CA ALA A 29 15.45 -3.38 -8.00
C ALA A 29 16.28 -4.65 -7.77
N ASN A 30 16.20 -5.61 -8.70
CA ASN A 30 16.73 -6.97 -8.55
C ASN A 30 16.28 -7.61 -7.22
N ARG A 31 15.01 -7.42 -6.88
CA ARG A 31 14.37 -7.81 -5.61
C ARG A 31 12.90 -8.17 -5.84
N ASP A 32 12.32 -8.86 -4.87
CA ASP A 32 10.89 -9.22 -4.83
C ASP A 32 9.98 -8.06 -4.39
N ARG A 33 10.55 -6.93 -3.97
CA ARG A 33 9.80 -5.75 -3.53
C ARG A 33 10.54 -4.45 -3.85
N THR A 34 9.78 -3.44 -4.27
CA THR A 34 10.24 -2.05 -4.37
C THR A 34 9.08 -1.07 -4.11
N SER A 35 9.34 0.24 -4.20
CA SER A 35 8.31 1.29 -4.22
C SER A 35 8.51 2.24 -5.40
N LEU A 36 7.47 3.00 -5.74
CA LEU A 36 7.57 4.01 -6.80
C LEU A 36 8.61 5.09 -6.46
N GLY A 37 8.70 5.46 -5.18
CA GLY A 37 9.61 6.48 -4.69
C GLY A 37 11.08 6.13 -4.94
N HIS A 38 11.46 4.85 -4.94
CA HIS A 38 12.84 4.41 -5.16
C HIS A 38 13.39 4.84 -6.53
N PHE A 39 12.52 4.98 -7.52
CA PHE A 39 12.91 5.20 -8.91
C PHE A 39 12.37 6.49 -9.51
N VAL A 40 11.65 7.32 -8.73
CA VAL A 40 11.08 8.56 -9.27
C VAL A 40 12.14 9.56 -9.73
N SER A 41 13.35 9.56 -9.14
CA SER A 41 14.47 10.38 -9.62
C SER A 41 15.06 9.87 -10.95
N ASN A 42 14.81 8.64 -11.37
CA ASN A 42 15.24 8.11 -12.66
C ASN A 42 14.23 8.52 -13.76
N ALA A 43 14.65 9.35 -14.72
CA ALA A 43 13.76 9.87 -15.77
C ALA A 43 13.04 8.77 -16.58
N SER A 44 13.70 7.64 -16.89
CA SER A 44 13.09 6.55 -17.66
C SER A 44 12.00 5.81 -16.86
N ALA A 45 12.25 5.58 -15.56
CA ALA A 45 11.28 4.98 -14.65
C ALA A 45 10.15 5.96 -14.30
N ARG A 46 10.46 7.26 -14.18
CA ARG A 46 9.49 8.33 -13.87
C ARG A 46 8.35 8.36 -14.86
N ALA A 47 8.60 8.17 -16.15
CA ALA A 47 7.53 8.10 -17.15
C ALA A 47 6.51 6.98 -16.85
N ARG A 48 6.97 5.81 -16.41
CA ARG A 48 6.11 4.70 -15.98
C ARG A 48 5.37 5.01 -14.68
N ILE A 49 6.05 5.66 -13.73
CA ILE A 49 5.44 6.11 -12.46
C ILE A 49 4.34 7.13 -12.71
N VAL A 50 4.55 8.09 -13.63
CA VAL A 50 3.54 9.07 -14.05
C VAL A 50 2.34 8.37 -14.67
N SER A 51 2.56 7.41 -15.57
CA SER A 51 1.49 6.61 -16.16
C SER A 51 0.67 5.87 -15.09
N VAL A 52 1.30 5.20 -14.12
CA VAL A 52 0.60 4.56 -12.99
C VAL A 52 -0.16 5.59 -12.14
N ALA A 53 0.42 6.76 -11.88
CA ALA A 53 -0.24 7.82 -11.13
C ALA A 53 -1.48 8.34 -11.87
N HIS A 54 -1.43 8.50 -13.20
CA HIS A 54 -2.61 8.81 -14.00
C HIS A 54 -3.71 7.78 -13.83
N ARG A 55 -3.38 6.49 -14.01
CA ARG A 55 -4.37 5.42 -13.85
C ARG A 55 -4.98 5.40 -12.45
N PHE A 56 -4.17 5.68 -11.43
CA PHE A 56 -4.65 5.83 -10.05
C PHE A 56 -5.64 7.01 -9.91
N TYR A 57 -5.37 8.17 -10.52
CA TYR A 57 -6.24 9.34 -10.42
C TYR A 57 -7.49 9.27 -11.33
N GLU A 58 -7.48 8.41 -12.34
CA GLU A 58 -8.61 8.16 -13.25
C GLU A 58 -9.57 7.07 -12.74
N CYS A 59 -9.13 6.20 -11.84
CA CYS A 59 -9.97 5.13 -11.30
C CYS A 59 -10.86 5.60 -10.13
N GLU A 60 -11.60 4.68 -9.51
CA GLU A 60 -12.52 5.02 -8.42
C GLU A 60 -11.84 5.27 -7.05
N LEU A 61 -10.55 4.96 -6.90
CA LEU A 61 -9.84 5.05 -5.61
C LEU A 61 -9.83 6.48 -5.02
N PRO A 62 -9.54 7.55 -5.78
CA PRO A 62 -9.57 8.91 -5.25
C PRO A 62 -10.95 9.34 -4.76
N ALA A 63 -12.01 8.97 -5.49
CA ALA A 63 -13.38 9.27 -5.09
C ALA A 63 -13.79 8.51 -3.82
N LEU A 64 -13.35 7.26 -3.69
CA LEU A 64 -13.58 6.45 -2.49
C LEU A 64 -12.85 7.05 -1.27
N PHE A 65 -11.59 7.47 -1.44
CA PHE A 65 -10.85 8.16 -0.40
C PHE A 65 -11.52 9.47 0.02
N ALA A 66 -11.94 10.29 -0.94
CA ALA A 66 -12.62 11.56 -0.67
C ALA A 66 -13.95 11.37 0.06
N THR A 67 -14.70 10.31 -0.25
CA THR A 67 -15.93 9.96 0.47
C THR A 67 -15.63 9.63 1.95
N GLN A 68 -14.50 8.97 2.23
CA GLN A 68 -14.14 8.52 3.56
C GLN A 68 -13.49 9.62 4.41
N HIS A 69 -12.70 10.51 3.80
CA HIS A 69 -11.85 11.47 4.50
C HIS A 69 -12.19 12.94 4.23
N GLY A 70 -13.06 13.25 3.28
CA GLY A 70 -13.47 14.61 2.95
C GLY A 70 -12.41 15.42 2.18
N ALA A 71 -11.37 14.78 1.67
CA ALA A 71 -10.27 15.40 0.94
C ALA A 71 -9.83 14.53 -0.24
N MET A 72 -9.26 15.14 -1.29
CA MET A 72 -8.61 14.38 -2.35
C MET A 72 -7.30 13.76 -1.83
N PRO A 73 -7.00 12.49 -2.17
CA PRO A 73 -5.78 11.88 -1.69
C PRO A 73 -4.55 12.44 -2.41
N VAL A 74 -3.44 12.42 -1.70
CA VAL A 74 -2.11 12.29 -2.30
C VAL A 74 -1.67 10.84 -2.25
N LEU A 75 -0.92 10.40 -3.25
CA LEU A 75 -0.29 9.08 -3.26
C LEU A 75 1.11 9.19 -2.68
N ASN A 76 1.41 8.43 -1.62
CA ASN A 76 2.76 8.35 -1.08
C ASN A 76 3.60 7.40 -1.92
N LEU A 77 4.55 7.93 -2.69
CA LEU A 77 5.36 7.14 -3.62
C LEU A 77 6.34 6.22 -2.91
N GLY A 78 6.92 6.66 -1.79
CA GLY A 78 7.86 5.87 -1.00
C GLY A 78 7.21 4.65 -0.34
N TYR A 79 5.90 4.72 -0.07
CA TYR A 79 5.13 3.64 0.53
C TYR A 79 4.18 2.93 -0.44
N THR A 80 4.04 3.42 -1.67
CA THR A 80 3.30 2.72 -2.72
C THR A 80 4.19 1.62 -3.27
N THR A 81 4.01 0.41 -2.74
CA THR A 81 4.91 -0.71 -2.99
C THR A 81 4.43 -1.60 -4.12
N ILE A 82 5.40 -2.12 -4.86
CA ILE A 82 5.23 -3.20 -5.83
C ILE A 82 5.85 -4.45 -5.22
N ARG A 83 5.13 -5.56 -5.24
CA ARG A 83 5.60 -6.84 -4.73
C ARG A 83 5.46 -7.92 -5.76
N PHE A 84 6.49 -8.76 -5.87
CA PHE A 84 6.48 -10.06 -6.49
C PHE A 84 6.37 -11.13 -5.41
N GLN A 85 5.57 -12.16 -5.65
CA GLN A 85 5.44 -13.31 -4.77
C GLN A 85 5.62 -14.57 -5.60
N ALA A 86 6.73 -15.29 -5.35
CA ALA A 86 6.95 -16.62 -5.90
C ALA A 86 6.13 -17.67 -5.13
N PRO A 87 5.64 -18.73 -5.81
CA PRO A 87 4.90 -19.81 -5.15
C PRO A 87 5.78 -20.63 -4.20
N GLU A 88 7.07 -20.80 -4.50
CA GLU A 88 8.05 -21.55 -3.71
C GLU A 88 8.66 -20.77 -2.54
N ALA A 89 8.38 -19.48 -2.43
CA ALA A 89 8.83 -18.64 -1.32
C ALA A 89 7.65 -18.18 -0.44
N PRO A 90 6.85 -19.10 0.14
CA PRO A 90 5.81 -18.73 1.09
C PRO A 90 6.39 -18.03 2.32
N ASP A 91 7.68 -18.19 2.63
CA ASP A 91 8.33 -17.68 3.85
C ASP A 91 8.42 -16.14 3.94
N THR A 92 8.10 -15.40 2.88
CA THR A 92 7.82 -13.94 2.96
C THR A 92 6.42 -13.62 3.49
N GLN A 93 5.69 -14.64 3.97
CA GLN A 93 4.44 -14.52 4.72
C GLN A 93 4.63 -13.55 5.89
N VAL A 94 4.27 -12.30 5.65
CA VAL A 94 4.02 -11.36 6.74
C VAL A 94 2.83 -11.95 7.48
N GLY A 95 3.04 -12.30 8.75
CA GLY A 95 1.95 -12.71 9.64
C GLY A 95 0.86 -11.64 9.71
N TRP A 96 -0.14 -11.86 10.55
CA TRP A 96 -1.17 -10.83 10.75
C TRP A 96 -0.53 -9.50 11.11
N HIS A 97 -0.91 -8.43 10.43
CA HIS A 97 -0.35 -7.12 10.71
C HIS A 97 -1.36 -6.04 10.42
N LEU A 98 -1.06 -4.87 10.98
CA LEU A 98 -1.69 -3.62 10.61
C LEU A 98 -0.71 -2.85 9.75
N ASP A 99 -1.21 -2.11 8.78
CA ASP A 99 -0.34 -1.27 7.97
C ASP A 99 0.27 -0.10 8.76
N LEU A 100 -0.39 0.25 9.87
CA LEU A 100 0.11 1.12 10.93
C LEU A 100 1.50 0.71 11.44
N ASN A 101 1.86 -0.57 11.36
CA ASN A 101 3.17 -1.07 11.78
C ASN A 101 4.34 -0.50 10.95
N PHE A 102 4.08 -0.20 9.67
CA PHE A 102 5.09 0.37 8.78
C PHE A 102 5.15 1.90 8.86
N VAL A 103 4.10 2.50 9.41
CA VAL A 103 3.90 3.94 9.48
C VAL A 103 4.13 4.46 10.90
N GLY A 104 4.05 3.65 11.96
CA GLY A 104 4.42 4.05 13.32
C GLY A 104 3.52 5.12 13.96
N ASP A 105 2.39 5.48 13.35
CA ASP A 105 1.43 6.42 13.92
C ASP A 105 0.00 6.18 13.40
N THR A 106 -0.98 6.72 14.14
CA THR A 106 -2.42 6.49 13.91
C THR A 106 -3.07 7.46 12.94
N SER A 107 -2.28 8.29 12.25
CA SER A 107 -2.83 9.27 11.31
C SER A 107 -3.60 8.55 10.19
N PRO A 108 -4.76 9.07 9.75
CA PRO A 108 -5.57 8.40 8.75
C PRO A 108 -4.87 8.24 7.40
N PHE A 109 -4.82 7.01 6.90
CA PHE A 109 -4.46 6.70 5.52
C PHE A 109 -5.25 5.48 5.05
N MET A 110 -5.36 5.31 3.74
CA MET A 110 -5.98 4.14 3.14
C MET A 110 -4.98 3.40 2.26
N VAL A 111 -5.16 2.09 2.16
CA VAL A 111 -4.39 1.21 1.29
C VAL A 111 -5.33 0.57 0.29
N ALA A 112 -4.89 0.52 -0.97
CA ALA A 112 -5.52 -0.30 -1.99
C ALA A 112 -4.51 -1.35 -2.47
N TRP A 113 -4.76 -2.60 -2.08
CA TRP A 113 -4.01 -3.75 -2.60
C TRP A 113 -4.65 -4.25 -3.89
N VAL A 114 -3.86 -4.28 -4.96
CA VAL A 114 -4.32 -4.54 -6.33
C VAL A 114 -3.44 -5.62 -6.94
N PRO A 115 -3.95 -6.84 -7.15
CA PRO A 115 -3.19 -7.89 -7.81
C PRO A 115 -3.12 -7.63 -9.32
N LEU A 116 -1.97 -7.95 -9.92
CA LEU A 116 -1.76 -7.82 -11.36
C LEU A 116 -2.10 -9.10 -12.14
N GLU A 117 -2.39 -10.18 -11.42
CA GLU A 117 -2.86 -11.47 -11.92
C GLU A 117 -4.02 -11.96 -11.06
N ASP A 118 -4.80 -12.93 -11.54
CA ASP A 118 -5.87 -13.53 -10.74
C ASP A 118 -5.30 -14.30 -9.55
N VAL A 119 -5.83 -14.05 -8.35
CA VAL A 119 -5.36 -14.62 -7.08
C VAL A 119 -6.42 -15.46 -6.37
N GLY A 120 -5.98 -16.34 -5.48
CA GLY A 120 -6.84 -17.12 -4.58
C GLY A 120 -6.98 -18.60 -4.94
N ALA A 121 -6.75 -18.97 -6.20
CA ALA A 121 -6.79 -20.36 -6.67
C ALA A 121 -5.40 -20.99 -6.84
N LYS A 122 -4.56 -20.36 -7.67
CA LYS A 122 -3.20 -20.84 -7.99
C LYS A 122 -2.08 -19.90 -7.58
N ARG A 123 -2.42 -18.62 -7.40
CA ARG A 123 -1.53 -17.56 -6.94
C ARG A 123 -1.97 -17.13 -5.54
N ILE A 124 -0.99 -16.90 -4.68
CA ILE A 124 -1.19 -16.45 -3.30
C ILE A 124 -1.89 -15.08 -3.31
N GLY A 125 -3.03 -14.94 -2.65
CA GLY A 125 -3.75 -13.67 -2.50
C GLY A 125 -3.51 -12.98 -1.15
N LEU A 126 -4.56 -12.31 -0.66
CA LEU A 126 -4.64 -11.77 0.71
C LEU A 126 -5.67 -12.53 1.54
N GLU A 127 -5.40 -12.61 2.84
CA GLU A 127 -6.38 -12.94 3.85
C GLU A 127 -6.64 -11.71 4.72
N VAL A 128 -7.91 -11.51 5.07
CA VAL A 128 -8.33 -10.47 5.99
C VAL A 128 -9.03 -11.08 7.19
N CYS A 129 -8.82 -10.48 8.34
CA CYS A 129 -9.56 -10.77 9.55
C CYS A 129 -10.84 -9.93 9.52
N VAL A 130 -11.99 -10.59 9.37
CA VAL A 130 -13.30 -9.96 9.34
C VAL A 130 -13.97 -10.16 10.70
N PRO A 131 -14.17 -9.10 11.49
CA PRO A 131 -14.86 -9.21 12.76
C PRO A 131 -16.33 -9.59 12.57
N THR A 132 -16.87 -10.47 13.42
CA THR A 132 -18.29 -10.85 13.39
C THR A 132 -19.18 -9.85 14.14
N ARG A 133 -18.57 -8.89 14.83
CA ARG A 133 -19.20 -7.81 15.59
C ARG A 133 -18.38 -6.53 15.47
N THR A 134 -18.96 -5.39 15.84
CA THR A 134 -18.21 -4.14 15.95
C THR A 134 -17.02 -4.32 16.89
N LEU A 135 -15.81 -4.05 16.40
CA LEU A 135 -14.60 -4.11 17.20
C LEU A 135 -14.43 -2.86 18.06
N ASN A 136 -14.08 -3.08 19.32
CA ASN A 136 -13.34 -2.07 20.06
C ASN A 136 -11.87 -2.11 19.58
N LEU A 137 -11.34 -0.97 19.13
CA LEU A 137 -9.95 -0.86 18.68
C LEU A 137 -8.97 -0.64 19.84
N ASP A 138 -9.43 -0.25 21.04
CA ASP A 138 -8.54 0.06 22.16
C ASP A 138 -7.57 -1.10 22.50
N PRO A 139 -8.02 -2.37 22.63
CA PRO A 139 -7.10 -3.47 22.95
C PRO A 139 -6.05 -3.71 21.87
N LEU A 140 -6.42 -3.49 20.59
CA LEU A 140 -5.54 -3.62 19.45
C LEU A 140 -4.47 -2.52 19.46
N LEU A 141 -4.89 -1.27 19.72
CA LEU A 141 -3.99 -0.12 19.82
C LEU A 141 -3.06 -0.23 21.02
N ASP A 142 -3.55 -0.68 22.18
CA ASP A 142 -2.73 -0.88 23.37
C ASP A 142 -1.65 -1.95 23.17
N LEU A 143 -1.99 -3.06 22.50
CA LEU A 143 -1.00 -4.09 22.16
C LEU A 143 0.02 -3.56 21.14
N TRP A 144 -0.46 -2.86 20.11
CA TRP A 144 0.39 -2.24 19.10
C TRP A 144 1.37 -1.23 19.72
N SER A 145 0.89 -0.27 20.51
CA SER A 145 1.71 0.77 21.13
C SER A 145 2.77 0.18 22.06
N ARG A 146 2.46 -0.88 22.82
CA ARG A 146 3.45 -1.59 23.63
C ARG A 146 4.55 -2.21 22.78
N ARG A 147 4.20 -2.90 21.68
CA ARG A 147 5.19 -3.50 20.78
C ARG A 147 6.08 -2.48 20.09
N VAL A 148 5.51 -1.34 19.69
CA VAL A 148 6.28 -0.22 19.14
C VAL A 148 7.28 0.30 20.19
N ALA A 149 6.84 0.50 21.43
CA ALA A 149 7.72 0.94 22.52
C ALA A 149 8.83 -0.07 22.85
N GLU A 150 8.52 -1.36 22.80
CA GLU A 150 9.44 -2.47 23.09
C GLU A 150 10.35 -2.84 21.91
N ARG A 151 10.15 -2.22 20.73
CA ARG A 151 10.79 -2.63 19.46
C ARG A 151 10.58 -4.12 19.12
N GLY A 152 9.47 -4.68 19.57
CA GLY A 152 9.11 -6.07 19.35
C GLY A 152 8.68 -6.36 17.90
N PRO A 153 8.51 -7.63 17.54
CA PRO A 153 7.95 -8.01 16.25
C PRO A 153 6.58 -7.37 16.04
N GLN A 154 6.40 -6.70 14.91
CA GLN A 154 5.16 -6.00 14.59
C GLN A 154 4.11 -6.93 13.97
N VAL A 155 4.29 -8.25 14.02
CA VAL A 155 3.34 -9.25 13.48
C VAL A 155 2.58 -9.95 14.60
N PHE A 156 1.27 -10.13 14.41
CA PHE A 156 0.37 -10.83 15.32
C PHE A 156 0.28 -12.31 14.95
N THR A 157 0.14 -13.17 15.95
CA THR A 157 -0.15 -14.60 15.78
C THR A 157 -1.67 -14.84 15.76
N ASP A 158 -2.11 -16.02 15.31
CA ASP A 158 -3.51 -16.42 15.44
C ASP A 158 -3.98 -16.41 16.90
N GLN A 159 -3.11 -16.78 17.84
CA GLN A 159 -3.41 -16.68 19.28
C GLN A 159 -3.63 -15.23 19.72
N ASN A 160 -2.82 -14.27 19.24
CA ASN A 160 -3.04 -12.86 19.56
C ASN A 160 -4.42 -12.39 19.08
N LEU A 161 -4.87 -12.82 17.90
CA LEU A 161 -6.21 -12.50 17.39
C LEU A 161 -7.30 -13.12 18.27
N ALA A 162 -7.15 -14.38 18.65
CA ALA A 162 -8.10 -15.07 19.53
C ALA A 162 -8.17 -14.39 20.92
N ASP A 163 -7.04 -13.96 21.48
CA ASP A 163 -7.01 -13.24 22.76
C ASP A 163 -7.65 -11.84 22.66
N MET A 164 -7.42 -11.13 21.54
CA MET A 164 -7.95 -9.77 21.34
C MET A 164 -9.45 -9.75 21.04
N PHE A 165 -9.93 -10.69 20.22
CA PHE A 165 -11.30 -10.67 19.72
C PHE A 165 -12.21 -11.68 20.42
N GLY A 166 -11.64 -12.79 20.90
CA GLY A 166 -12.33 -14.04 21.17
C GLY A 166 -12.29 -14.95 19.93
N ALA A 167 -12.08 -16.24 20.12
CA ALA A 167 -11.95 -17.22 19.03
C ALA A 167 -13.17 -17.23 18.07
N ASP A 168 -14.37 -16.95 18.57
CA ASP A 168 -15.61 -16.93 17.78
C ASP A 168 -15.99 -15.53 17.22
N ALA A 169 -15.14 -14.52 17.47
CA ALA A 169 -15.47 -13.12 17.19
C ALA A 169 -14.90 -12.60 15.87
N TYR A 170 -14.20 -13.43 15.11
CA TYR A 170 -13.68 -13.08 13.79
C TYR A 170 -13.68 -14.26 12.83
N GLN A 171 -13.65 -13.95 11.54
CA GLN A 171 -13.50 -14.92 10.47
C GLN A 171 -12.27 -14.56 9.65
N VAL A 172 -11.44 -15.55 9.36
CA VAL A 172 -10.37 -15.41 8.38
C VAL A 172 -10.99 -15.61 7.01
N ARG A 173 -10.91 -14.59 6.16
CA ARG A 173 -11.44 -14.63 4.80
C ARG A 173 -10.32 -14.45 3.80
N ALA A 174 -10.06 -15.50 3.02
CA ALA A 174 -9.28 -15.38 1.80
C ALA A 174 -10.03 -14.51 0.78
N LEU A 175 -9.30 -13.68 0.06
CA LEU A 175 -9.84 -12.78 -0.96
C LEU A 175 -9.43 -13.26 -2.36
N PRO A 176 -10.20 -14.18 -2.99
CA PRO A 176 -10.03 -14.46 -4.40
C PRO A 176 -10.44 -13.22 -5.20
N MET A 177 -9.57 -12.78 -6.10
CA MET A 177 -9.74 -11.54 -6.85
C MET A 177 -9.19 -11.70 -8.25
N SER A 178 -9.86 -11.10 -9.24
CA SER A 178 -9.30 -10.98 -10.58
C SER A 178 -8.22 -9.90 -10.62
N ALA A 179 -7.32 -9.97 -11.59
CA ALA A 179 -6.38 -8.90 -11.89
C ALA A 179 -7.09 -7.54 -12.06
N GLY A 180 -6.47 -6.46 -11.57
CA GLY A 180 -7.01 -5.10 -11.64
C GLY A 180 -8.17 -4.80 -10.67
N SER A 181 -8.68 -5.80 -9.95
CA SER A 181 -9.56 -5.60 -8.79
C SER A 181 -8.75 -5.02 -7.62
N GLY A 182 -9.41 -4.55 -6.55
CA GLY A 182 -8.67 -4.11 -5.36
C GLY A 182 -9.37 -4.35 -4.03
N ALA A 183 -8.57 -4.73 -3.03
CA ALA A 183 -8.95 -4.73 -1.63
C ALA A 183 -8.55 -3.37 -1.05
N VAL A 184 -9.54 -2.54 -0.70
CA VAL A 184 -9.33 -1.19 -0.20
C VAL A 184 -9.69 -1.14 1.27
N PHE A 185 -8.76 -0.66 2.11
CA PHE A 185 -8.93 -0.67 3.55
C PHE A 185 -8.24 0.50 4.26
N ASP A 186 -8.71 0.80 5.47
CA ASP A 186 -8.01 1.71 6.38
C ASP A 186 -6.87 1.00 7.11
N GLN A 187 -6.01 1.77 7.77
CA GLN A 187 -4.81 1.27 8.45
C GLN A 187 -5.06 0.28 9.59
N PHE A 188 -6.33 0.05 9.97
CA PHE A 188 -6.73 -0.81 11.08
C PHE A 188 -7.17 -2.20 10.63
N VAL A 189 -7.29 -2.47 9.33
CA VAL A 189 -7.64 -3.82 8.85
C VAL A 189 -6.48 -4.78 9.07
N LEU A 190 -6.70 -5.79 9.91
CA LEU A 190 -5.79 -6.90 10.10
C LEU A 190 -5.82 -7.81 8.88
N HIS A 191 -4.67 -7.96 8.26
CA HIS A 191 -4.51 -8.76 7.06
C HIS A 191 -3.16 -9.46 7.04
N ARG A 192 -3.03 -10.44 6.15
CA ARG A 192 -1.78 -11.14 5.86
C ARG A 192 -1.76 -11.63 4.41
N THR A 193 -0.59 -12.02 3.95
CA THR A 193 -0.46 -12.83 2.73
C THR A 193 -1.23 -14.14 2.94
N GLN A 194 -2.07 -14.53 1.96
CA GLN A 194 -2.90 -15.73 2.05
C GLN A 194 -2.04 -16.99 2.30
N LEU A 195 -2.51 -17.89 3.16
CA LEU A 195 -1.92 -19.21 3.31
C LEU A 195 -2.46 -20.13 2.21
N LEU A 196 -1.68 -20.33 1.16
CA LEU A 196 -2.05 -21.19 0.02
C LEU A 196 -0.95 -22.24 -0.23
N PRO A 197 -0.95 -23.38 0.50
CA PRO A 197 0.13 -24.38 0.42
C PRO A 197 0.35 -24.98 -0.97
N ASN A 198 -0.71 -24.99 -1.79
CA ASN A 198 -0.69 -25.55 -3.15
C ASN A 198 -0.58 -24.44 -4.23
N ALA A 199 -0.03 -23.27 -3.89
CA ALA A 199 0.24 -22.24 -4.89
C ALA A 199 1.25 -22.77 -5.93
N THR A 200 0.95 -22.57 -7.21
CA THR A 200 1.78 -23.06 -8.32
C THR A 200 2.26 -21.95 -9.24
N GLU A 201 1.74 -20.74 -9.08
CA GLU A 201 2.00 -19.61 -9.98
C GLU A 201 2.39 -18.37 -9.16
N SER A 202 3.28 -17.56 -9.70
CA SER A 202 3.71 -16.29 -9.09
C SER A 202 2.71 -15.18 -9.36
N ARG A 203 2.75 -14.13 -8.52
CA ARG A 203 1.98 -12.90 -8.74
C ARG A 203 2.82 -11.65 -8.54
N ARG A 204 2.32 -10.55 -9.05
CA ARG A 204 2.68 -9.18 -8.70
C ARG A 204 1.48 -8.45 -8.11
N SER A 205 1.74 -7.43 -7.30
CA SER A 205 0.70 -6.54 -6.79
C SER A 205 1.22 -5.14 -6.56
N PHE A 206 0.31 -4.17 -6.66
CA PHE A 206 0.49 -2.84 -6.11
C PHE A 206 -0.18 -2.72 -4.74
N GLU A 207 0.43 -1.97 -3.84
CA GLU A 207 -0.18 -1.47 -2.61
C GLU A 207 -0.15 0.06 -2.66
N PHE A 208 -1.21 0.68 -3.18
CA PHE A 208 -1.31 2.13 -3.22
C PHE A 208 -1.57 2.68 -1.83
N ARG A 209 -0.76 3.63 -1.36
CA ARG A 209 -0.97 4.28 -0.06
C ARG A 209 -1.38 5.73 -0.21
N MET A 210 -2.61 5.99 0.20
CA MET A 210 -3.31 7.26 0.02
C MET A 210 -3.44 7.97 1.36
N ALA A 211 -3.15 9.27 1.41
CA ALA A 211 -3.37 10.07 2.60
C ALA A 211 -3.88 11.47 2.24
N ASP A 212 -4.37 12.16 3.26
CA ASP A 212 -4.66 13.59 3.20
C ASP A 212 -3.36 14.35 3.47
N LEU A 213 -2.99 15.27 2.57
CA LEU A 213 -1.80 16.11 2.68
C LEU A 213 -1.80 16.98 3.95
N GLY A 214 -2.98 17.37 4.45
CA GLY A 214 -3.14 18.13 5.69
C GLY A 214 -3.01 17.26 6.95
N ARG A 215 -3.01 15.94 6.81
CA ARG A 215 -3.04 14.97 7.92
C ARG A 215 -2.08 13.80 7.71
N LEU A 216 -0.91 14.09 7.15
CA LEU A 216 0.10 13.06 6.88
C LEU A 216 0.56 12.37 8.17
N PRO A 217 0.76 11.04 8.14
CA PRO A 217 1.47 10.32 9.17
C PRO A 217 2.80 10.98 9.58
N GLN A 218 3.07 11.01 10.88
CA GLN A 218 4.30 11.54 11.46
C GLN A 218 5.55 10.84 10.92
N SER A 219 5.54 9.52 10.70
CA SER A 219 6.72 8.86 10.10
C SER A 219 7.01 9.31 8.68
N TRP A 220 5.99 9.78 7.96
CA TRP A 220 6.14 10.35 6.62
C TRP A 220 6.63 11.79 6.68
N ASN A 221 6.56 12.42 7.86
CA ASN A 221 7.11 13.75 8.12
C ASN A 221 8.57 13.73 8.55
N THR A 222 9.08 12.65 9.16
CA THR A 222 10.44 12.58 9.75
C THR A 222 11.54 12.15 8.78
N ARG A 223 11.18 11.81 7.53
CA ARG A 223 12.11 11.46 6.44
C ARG A 223 11.79 12.29 5.19
N VAL A 224 12.58 12.14 4.13
CA VAL A 224 12.22 12.66 2.80
C VAL A 224 11.00 11.86 2.29
N GLY A 225 9.82 12.47 2.40
CA GLY A 225 8.58 11.95 1.86
C GLY A 225 8.41 12.43 0.42
N LEU A 226 8.03 11.53 -0.48
CA LEU A 226 7.72 11.83 -1.88
C LEU A 226 6.28 11.44 -2.15
N PHE A 227 5.54 12.38 -2.71
CA PHE A 227 4.12 12.21 -3.01
C PHE A 227 3.84 12.64 -4.45
N CYS A 228 2.72 12.19 -4.99
CA CYS A 228 2.15 12.80 -6.19
C CYS A 228 0.68 13.12 -5.99
N GLN A 229 0.21 14.13 -6.72
CA GLN A 229 -1.18 14.57 -6.78
C GLN A 229 -1.56 14.95 -8.21
N ARG A 230 -2.86 15.02 -8.47
CA ARG A 230 -3.34 15.65 -9.71
C ARG A 230 -2.98 17.14 -9.69
N ASP A 231 -2.38 17.62 -10.76
CA ASP A 231 -1.98 19.01 -10.92
C ASP A 231 -2.15 19.43 -12.38
N ASP A 232 -3.20 20.21 -12.67
CA ASP A 232 -3.51 20.64 -14.03
C ASP A 232 -2.47 21.64 -14.59
N ALA A 233 -1.58 22.19 -13.74
CA ALA A 233 -0.46 23.02 -14.19
C ALA A 233 0.78 22.20 -14.58
N ALA A 234 0.87 20.93 -14.15
CA ALA A 234 1.96 20.06 -14.55
C ALA A 234 1.76 19.58 -16.01
N PRO A 235 2.80 19.53 -16.86
CA PRO A 235 2.66 19.09 -18.25
C PRO A 235 2.08 17.68 -18.42
N SER A 236 2.35 16.79 -17.46
CA SER A 236 1.74 15.46 -17.41
C SER A 236 0.30 15.51 -16.89
N GLY A 237 -0.07 16.46 -16.04
CA GLY A 237 -1.27 16.42 -15.19
C GLY A 237 -1.01 15.82 -13.80
N ILE A 238 0.23 15.41 -13.51
CA ILE A 238 0.68 14.87 -12.22
C ILE A 238 1.76 15.76 -11.63
N GLY A 239 1.48 16.37 -10.49
CA GLY A 239 2.42 17.16 -9.72
C GLY A 239 3.11 16.29 -8.66
N PHE A 240 4.44 16.40 -8.57
CA PHE A 240 5.21 15.76 -7.52
C PHE A 240 5.40 16.71 -6.34
N LEU A 241 5.36 16.16 -5.14
CA LEU A 241 5.57 16.89 -3.90
C LEU A 241 6.70 16.24 -3.08
N ILE A 242 7.45 17.08 -2.38
CA ILE A 242 8.45 16.66 -1.41
C ILE A 242 8.10 17.20 -0.02
N LYS A 243 8.25 16.33 0.98
CA LYS A 243 8.21 16.68 2.40
C LYS A 243 9.57 16.36 3.00
N ARG A 244 10.16 17.32 3.72
CA ARG A 244 11.37 17.10 4.54
C ARG A 244 11.05 17.38 6.00
N ASP A 245 11.85 16.84 6.90
CA ASP A 245 11.65 16.97 8.34
C ASP A 245 11.49 18.43 8.77
N GLY A 246 10.45 18.71 9.56
CA GLY A 246 10.08 20.05 10.01
C GLY A 246 9.59 21.04 8.94
N GLN A 247 9.66 20.73 7.64
CA GLN A 247 9.27 21.65 6.56
C GLN A 247 7.87 21.35 6.02
N PRO A 248 7.07 22.32 5.57
CA PRO A 248 5.80 22.02 4.90
C PRO A 248 6.04 21.21 3.61
N CYS A 249 5.04 20.43 3.20
CA CYS A 249 5.07 19.78 1.90
C CYS A 249 5.04 20.84 0.79
N ARG A 250 5.87 20.67 -0.25
CA ARG A 250 5.92 21.62 -1.38
C ARG A 250 6.04 20.90 -2.72
N PRO A 251 5.65 21.53 -3.83
CA PRO A 251 5.99 21.07 -5.17
C PRO A 251 7.50 20.91 -5.35
N ILE A 252 7.89 19.92 -6.15
CA ILE A 252 9.28 19.67 -6.55
C ILE A 252 9.36 19.60 -8.08
N SER A 253 10.33 20.30 -8.67
CA SER A 253 10.52 20.26 -10.14
C SER A 253 11.16 18.95 -10.60
N ASP A 254 11.08 18.68 -11.91
CA ASP A 254 11.80 17.53 -12.50
C ASP A 254 13.32 17.62 -12.30
N SER A 255 13.89 18.82 -12.41
CA SER A 255 15.33 19.04 -12.18
C SER A 255 15.74 18.83 -10.73
N GLU A 256 14.87 19.17 -9.78
CA GLU A 256 15.09 18.86 -8.37
C GLU A 256 14.98 17.35 -8.11
N LEU A 257 14.00 16.66 -8.73
CA LEU A 257 13.85 15.21 -8.65
C LEU A 257 15.08 14.47 -9.21
N ASP A 258 15.60 14.91 -10.35
CA ASP A 258 16.82 14.35 -10.98
C ASP A 258 18.03 14.44 -10.05
N ALA A 259 18.09 15.47 -9.21
CA ALA A 259 19.18 15.71 -8.27
C ALA A 259 18.98 15.02 -6.91
N LEU A 260 17.84 14.36 -6.67
CA LEU A 260 17.62 13.64 -5.41
C LEU A 260 18.38 12.31 -5.40
N ASP A 261 19.26 12.17 -4.41
CA ASP A 261 19.76 10.87 -3.98
C ASP A 261 18.74 10.23 -3.03
N ILE A 262 17.92 9.35 -3.58
CA ILE A 262 16.86 8.66 -2.85
C ILE A 262 17.40 7.30 -2.39
N SER A 263 18.00 7.27 -1.21
CA SER A 263 18.31 6.03 -0.51
C SER A 263 17.22 5.75 0.54
N TYR A 264 16.23 4.93 0.18
CA TYR A 264 15.39 4.32 1.19
C TYR A 264 16.19 3.18 1.83
N GLY A 265 16.51 3.31 3.12
CA GLY A 265 17.16 2.25 3.89
C GLY A 265 16.38 0.93 3.70
N ALA A 266 17.09 -0.10 3.26
CA ALA A 266 16.56 -1.43 2.98
C ALA A 266 15.95 -2.08 4.22
#